data_AF-A0A1V0PKV8-F1
#
_entry.id   AF-A0A1V0PKV8-F1
#
_cell.length_a   1.000
_cell.length_b   1.000
_cell.length_c   1.000
_cell.angle_alpha   90.00
_cell.angle_beta   90.00
_cell.angle_gamma   90.00
#
_symmetry.space_group_name_H-M   'P 1'
#
loop_
_entity.id
_entity.type
_entity.pdbx_description
1 polymer ?
#
loop_
_entity_poly.entity_id
_entity_poly.type
_entity_poly.pdbx_seq_one_letter_code
_entity_poly.pdbx_strand_id
1 'polypeptide(L)'
;CRSTIYAECDDMFAYAINAKTGKLIWRSSPVANTLMGNPLVVGNHVYLSAGSVSFNFANVMEYKKDPEKAGRGKDISYNGVFCLNRKTGKLEWSFKTAGDAMPTPAYADHSLFISTGDGNIYRISSTDGKPEWKTHVGGIANMSSPVVMGGRVYVSMSVIPGLYSLDIHSGKVIWKGEIPGAVNTGMGDVSPAAADGIVVMDTVANAKIVDGKPTMETIVRAFNGKTGQVLWTDNLGRGPKIPAFKGGVPMIHDNMVYVGSPVTSDYTAIDLHTGQVKWTWKVPNPGPAGAGRGAPTYYQGTLYISTGPDIYAVNPKNGHLIHSYHVGGRFGIVNPTIVGGTMNL
;
A
#
# COMPACT_ATOMS: atom_id res chain seq x y z
N CYS A 1 -6.80 26.26 -11.08
CA CYS A 1 -5.35 25.93 -10.96
C CYS A 1 -5.04 24.58 -10.28
N ARG A 2 -5.93 23.57 -10.26
CA ARG A 2 -5.67 22.24 -9.67
C ARG A 2 -6.17 21.09 -10.57
N SER A 3 -5.89 21.19 -11.87
CA SER A 3 -6.47 20.32 -12.90
C SER A 3 -5.40 19.44 -13.55
N THR A 4 -4.58 18.79 -12.72
CA THR A 4 -3.52 17.89 -13.17
C THR A 4 -3.64 16.56 -12.47
N ILE A 5 -3.65 15.48 -13.26
CA ILE A 5 -3.51 14.10 -12.81
C ILE A 5 -2.02 13.79 -12.83
N TYR A 6 -1.52 13.23 -11.74
CA TYR A 6 -0.14 12.74 -11.64
C TYR A 6 -0.19 11.22 -11.52
N ALA A 7 0.63 10.54 -12.33
CA ALA A 7 0.76 9.10 -12.29
C ALA A 7 2.25 8.73 -12.37
N GLU A 8 2.62 7.63 -11.72
CA GLU A 8 3.90 6.97 -11.92
C GLU A 8 3.65 5.53 -12.35
N CYS A 9 4.60 4.96 -13.08
CA CYS A 9 4.40 3.68 -13.75
C CYS A 9 5.67 2.84 -13.72
N ASP A 10 5.48 1.52 -13.75
CA ASP A 10 6.54 0.53 -13.90
C ASP A 10 7.31 0.64 -15.23
N ASP A 11 6.80 1.42 -16.18
CA ASP A 11 7.53 1.83 -17.40
C ASP A 11 8.69 2.82 -17.12
N MET A 12 8.92 3.15 -15.84
CA MET A 12 9.97 4.05 -15.33
C MET A 12 9.71 5.54 -15.58
N PHE A 13 8.50 5.92 -15.98
CA PHE A 13 8.11 7.32 -16.15
C PHE A 13 7.06 7.75 -15.13
N ALA A 14 7.18 9.01 -14.73
CA ALA A 14 6.13 9.78 -14.10
C ALA A 14 5.52 10.76 -15.11
N TYR A 15 4.22 10.98 -14.99
CA TYR A 15 3.40 11.75 -15.92
C TYR A 15 2.61 12.82 -15.17
N ALA A 16 2.52 14.00 -15.77
CA ALA A 16 1.53 15.01 -15.41
C ALA A 16 0.62 15.26 -16.60
N ILE A 17 -0.68 15.08 -16.39
CA ILE A 17 -1.69 15.11 -17.45
C ILE A 17 -2.76 16.13 -17.07
N ASN A 18 -3.22 16.94 -18.02
CA ASN A 18 -4.31 17.86 -17.79
C ASN A 18 -5.61 17.08 -17.54
N ALA A 19 -6.19 17.23 -16.35
CA ALA A 19 -7.37 16.48 -15.91
C ALA A 19 -8.63 16.74 -16.74
N LYS A 20 -8.70 17.87 -17.46
CA LYS A 20 -9.85 18.21 -18.30
C LYS A 20 -9.69 17.73 -19.74
N THR A 21 -8.48 17.83 -20.28
CA THR A 21 -8.24 17.59 -21.72
C THR A 21 -7.55 16.26 -22.02
N GLY A 22 -7.02 15.58 -21.00
CA GLY A 22 -6.19 14.38 -21.17
C GLY A 22 -4.83 14.63 -21.83
N LYS A 23 -4.48 15.89 -22.11
CA LYS A 23 -3.20 16.23 -22.75
C LYS A 23 -2.04 16.16 -21.76
N LEU A 24 -0.94 15.54 -22.19
CA LEU A 24 0.31 15.52 -21.44
C LEU A 24 0.82 16.94 -21.18
N ILE A 25 1.17 17.24 -19.93
CA ILE A 25 1.83 18.48 -19.51
C ILE A 25 3.34 18.23 -19.52
N TRP A 26 3.80 17.19 -18.81
CA TRP A 26 5.17 16.73 -18.84
C TRP A 26 5.24 15.23 -18.54
N ARG A 27 6.33 14.58 -18.97
CA ARG A 27 6.75 13.25 -18.51
C ARG A 27 8.21 13.30 -18.08
N SER A 28 8.59 12.54 -17.06
CA SER A 28 9.95 12.52 -16.52
C SER A 28 10.34 11.10 -16.11
N SER A 29 11.60 10.73 -16.31
CA SER A 29 12.17 9.46 -15.85
C SER A 29 13.48 9.78 -15.14
N PRO A 30 13.42 10.20 -13.86
CA PRO A 30 14.62 10.60 -13.11
C PRO A 30 15.49 9.40 -12.70
N VAL A 31 14.97 8.18 -12.83
CA VAL A 31 15.62 6.93 -12.41
C VAL A 31 15.18 5.79 -13.31
N ALA A 32 16.11 4.91 -13.66
CA ALA A 32 15.86 3.73 -14.50
C ALA A 32 15.36 2.54 -13.66
N ASN A 33 14.34 2.73 -12.84
CA ASN A 33 13.73 1.70 -12.01
C ASN A 33 12.20 1.89 -11.99
N THR A 34 11.48 0.85 -11.57
CA THR A 34 10.02 0.84 -11.48
C THR A 34 9.50 1.84 -10.43
N LEU A 35 8.36 2.46 -10.73
CA LEU A 35 7.66 3.41 -9.87
C LEU A 35 6.26 2.83 -9.59
N MET A 36 6.09 2.25 -8.40
CA MET A 36 4.96 1.35 -8.11
C MET A 36 3.85 1.96 -7.25
N GLY A 37 4.01 3.21 -6.84
CA GLY A 37 3.10 3.93 -5.95
C GLY A 37 2.20 4.91 -6.67
N ASN A 38 1.78 5.93 -5.92
CA ASN A 38 1.13 7.11 -6.47
C ASN A 38 1.98 8.35 -6.16
N PRO A 39 2.19 9.29 -7.10
CA PRO A 39 2.98 10.47 -6.82
C PRO A 39 2.38 11.31 -5.70
N LEU A 40 3.18 11.68 -4.70
CA LEU A 40 2.76 12.63 -3.67
C LEU A 40 2.92 14.05 -4.19
N VAL A 41 1.88 14.87 -4.10
CA VAL A 41 1.92 16.25 -4.61
C VAL A 41 1.74 17.22 -3.47
N VAL A 42 2.81 17.92 -3.09
CA VAL A 42 2.80 18.90 -2.00
C VAL A 42 3.45 20.20 -2.45
N GLY A 43 2.72 21.31 -2.33
CA GLY A 43 3.23 22.61 -2.77
C GLY A 43 3.64 22.59 -4.24
N ASN A 44 4.89 22.92 -4.53
CA ASN A 44 5.46 22.88 -5.89
C ASN A 44 6.22 21.59 -6.21
N HIS A 45 6.12 20.56 -5.37
CA HIS A 45 6.87 19.32 -5.51
C HIS A 45 5.96 18.13 -5.82
N VAL A 46 6.52 17.19 -6.57
CA VAL A 46 5.97 15.85 -6.82
C VAL A 46 7.02 14.85 -6.36
N TYR A 47 6.68 14.00 -5.40
CA TYR A 47 7.59 12.98 -4.88
C TYR A 47 7.24 11.62 -5.45
N LEU A 48 8.26 10.92 -5.94
CA LEU A 48 8.21 9.58 -6.51
C LEU A 48 9.06 8.65 -5.66
N SER A 49 8.72 7.36 -5.65
CA SER A 49 9.47 6.33 -4.95
C SER A 49 9.81 5.19 -5.89
N ALA A 50 11.09 4.82 -5.95
CA ALA A 50 11.60 3.86 -6.91
C ALA A 50 12.16 2.61 -6.24
N GLY A 51 11.85 1.46 -6.80
CA GLY A 51 12.20 0.18 -6.23
C GLY A 51 11.76 -1.00 -7.10
N SER A 52 12.41 -2.15 -6.94
CA SER A 52 12.12 -3.37 -7.70
C SER A 52 11.63 -4.51 -6.82
N VAL A 53 10.74 -5.36 -7.37
CA VAL A 53 10.26 -6.60 -6.74
C VAL A 53 11.30 -7.71 -6.67
N SER A 54 12.47 -7.51 -7.28
CA SER A 54 13.48 -8.56 -7.45
C SER A 54 14.51 -8.61 -6.31
N PHE A 55 15.20 -9.74 -6.23
CA PHE A 55 16.43 -9.90 -5.45
C PHE A 55 17.59 -10.18 -6.40
N ASN A 56 18.76 -9.61 -6.13
CA ASN A 56 19.98 -10.04 -6.81
C ASN A 56 20.43 -11.41 -6.25
N PHE A 57 21.34 -12.08 -6.94
CA PHE A 57 21.77 -13.42 -6.53
C PHE A 57 22.45 -13.44 -5.15
N ALA A 58 23.18 -12.39 -4.79
CA ALA A 58 23.81 -12.28 -3.47
C ALA A 58 22.76 -12.31 -2.34
N ASN A 59 21.66 -11.56 -2.48
CA ASN A 59 20.58 -11.53 -1.49
C ASN A 59 19.73 -12.80 -1.53
N VAL A 60 19.64 -13.51 -2.66
CA VAL A 60 19.06 -14.87 -2.70
C VAL A 60 19.90 -15.84 -1.85
N MET A 61 21.23 -15.78 -2.00
CA MET A 61 22.14 -16.60 -1.20
C MET A 61 22.13 -16.20 0.28
N GLU A 62 21.99 -14.91 0.58
CA GLU A 62 21.83 -14.43 1.94
C GLU A 62 20.51 -14.92 2.54
N TYR A 63 19.40 -14.83 1.80
CA TYR A 63 18.10 -15.32 2.28
C TYR A 63 18.13 -16.81 2.63
N LYS A 64 18.89 -17.62 1.87
CA LYS A 64 19.08 -19.04 2.18
C LYS A 64 19.85 -19.28 3.48
N LYS A 65 20.79 -18.40 3.82
CA LYS A 65 21.62 -18.51 5.04
C LYS A 65 20.92 -17.92 6.26
N ASP A 66 20.40 -16.71 6.08
CA ASP A 66 19.79 -15.87 7.11
C ASP A 66 18.78 -14.92 6.45
N PRO A 67 17.48 -15.28 6.40
CA PRO A 67 16.44 -14.47 5.79
C PRO A 67 16.43 -13.00 6.25
N GLU A 68 16.75 -12.74 7.51
CA GLU A 68 16.69 -11.40 8.10
C GLU A 68 17.76 -10.44 7.56
N LYS A 69 18.85 -10.98 6.98
CA LYS A 69 19.94 -10.20 6.37
C LYS A 69 19.74 -9.92 4.88
N ALA A 70 18.81 -10.63 4.23
CA ALA A 70 18.50 -10.39 2.84
C ALA A 70 17.76 -9.06 2.68
N GLY A 71 18.15 -8.27 1.68
CA GLY A 71 17.41 -7.07 1.30
C GLY A 71 16.91 -7.16 -0.14
N ARG A 72 15.64 -6.81 -0.34
CA ARG A 72 15.06 -6.71 -1.67
C ARG A 72 15.49 -5.42 -2.36
N GLY A 73 15.65 -5.45 -3.67
CA GLY A 73 16.09 -4.32 -4.48
C GLY A 73 17.54 -3.91 -4.31
N LYS A 74 18.28 -4.50 -3.36
CA LYS A 74 19.69 -4.20 -3.16
C LYS A 74 20.49 -4.54 -4.41
N ASP A 75 21.21 -3.54 -4.91
CA ASP A 75 22.00 -3.57 -6.14
C ASP A 75 21.19 -4.04 -7.38
N ILE A 76 19.90 -3.71 -7.42
CA ILE A 76 19.03 -3.89 -8.58
C ILE A 76 18.54 -2.52 -9.03
N SER A 77 19.17 -2.01 -10.09
CA SER A 77 19.01 -0.62 -10.50
C SER A 77 19.32 0.35 -9.33
N TYR A 78 18.63 1.49 -9.27
CA TYR A 78 18.77 2.51 -8.24
C TYR A 78 17.43 2.71 -7.52
N ASN A 79 17.48 2.82 -6.20
CA ASN A 79 16.31 2.91 -5.34
C ASN A 79 16.28 4.25 -4.59
N GLY A 80 15.09 4.67 -4.16
CA GLY A 80 14.94 5.78 -3.24
C GLY A 80 13.79 6.71 -3.59
N VAL A 81 13.86 7.95 -3.08
CA VAL A 81 12.84 8.99 -3.25
C VAL A 81 13.36 10.08 -4.16
N PHE A 82 12.54 10.53 -5.10
CA PHE A 82 12.89 11.54 -6.09
C PHE A 82 11.88 12.68 -6.03
N CYS A 83 12.36 13.92 -5.92
CA CYS A 83 11.52 15.12 -5.93
C CYS A 83 11.61 15.81 -7.29
N LEU A 84 10.45 15.99 -7.91
CA LEU A 84 10.30 16.71 -9.16
C LEU A 84 9.58 18.03 -8.94
N ASN A 85 9.99 19.04 -9.72
CA ASN A 85 9.25 20.27 -9.84
C ASN A 85 7.87 20.00 -10.47
N ARG A 86 6.79 20.31 -9.74
CA ARG A 86 5.41 20.03 -10.14
C ARG A 86 5.01 20.61 -11.49
N LYS A 87 5.58 21.76 -11.89
CA LYS A 87 5.23 22.44 -13.14
C LYS A 87 6.01 21.91 -14.35
N THR A 88 7.26 21.51 -14.14
CA THR A 88 8.20 21.22 -15.24
C THR A 88 8.64 19.77 -15.32
N GLY A 89 8.41 18.97 -14.28
CA GLY A 89 8.87 17.58 -14.18
C GLY A 89 10.39 17.43 -13.98
N LYS A 90 11.12 18.54 -13.81
CA LYS A 90 12.57 18.51 -13.58
C LYS A 90 12.90 17.98 -12.19
N LEU A 91 13.91 17.12 -12.09
CA LEU A 91 14.45 16.64 -10.82
C LEU A 91 15.04 17.81 -10.02
N GLU A 92 14.63 17.96 -8.77
CA GLU A 92 15.11 18.97 -7.84
C GLU A 92 16.09 18.36 -6.82
N TRP A 93 15.75 17.19 -6.27
CA TRP A 93 16.64 16.42 -5.41
C TRP A 93 16.29 14.93 -5.43
N SER A 94 17.22 14.09 -4.96
CA SER A 94 16.96 12.65 -4.75
C SER A 94 17.60 12.17 -3.45
N PHE A 95 16.97 11.18 -2.82
CA PHE A 95 17.45 10.47 -1.65
C PHE A 95 17.59 8.98 -1.98
N LYS A 96 18.81 8.45 -1.92
CA LYS A 96 19.11 7.05 -2.29
C LYS A 96 18.93 6.10 -1.12
N THR A 97 18.36 4.93 -1.38
CA THR A 97 18.23 3.83 -0.42
C THR A 97 18.99 2.61 -0.94
N ALA A 98 19.50 1.74 -0.05
CA ALA A 98 20.20 0.54 -0.50
C ALA A 98 19.20 -0.52 -0.97
N GLY A 99 18.16 -0.80 -0.17
CA GLY A 99 17.01 -1.61 -0.60
C GLY A 99 16.01 -0.82 -1.44
N ASP A 100 15.06 -1.54 -2.05
CA ASP A 100 13.98 -0.90 -2.81
C ASP A 100 13.13 0.04 -1.95
N ALA A 101 12.59 1.08 -2.58
CA ALA A 101 11.59 1.98 -2.01
C ALA A 101 10.33 1.91 -2.89
N MET A 102 9.76 0.71 -3.04
CA MET A 102 8.48 0.55 -3.76
C MET A 102 7.27 1.17 -3.02
N PRO A 103 7.20 1.19 -1.67
CA PRO A 103 6.09 1.84 -0.98
C PRO A 103 6.00 3.34 -1.28
N THR A 104 4.77 3.87 -1.38
CA THR A 104 4.58 5.32 -1.50
C THR A 104 4.95 5.99 -0.16
N PRO A 105 5.78 7.04 -0.13
CA PRO A 105 6.10 7.72 1.13
C PRO A 105 4.85 8.36 1.77
N ALA A 106 4.89 8.59 3.08
CA ALA A 106 3.90 9.43 3.75
C ALA A 106 4.46 10.84 3.93
N TYR A 107 3.64 11.88 3.76
CA TYR A 107 4.03 13.25 4.04
C TYR A 107 3.38 13.74 5.34
N ALA A 108 4.18 14.19 6.30
CA ALA A 108 3.72 14.86 7.51
C ALA A 108 4.85 15.71 8.11
N ASP A 109 4.50 16.79 8.81
CA ASP A 109 5.48 17.63 9.52
C ASP A 109 6.66 18.08 8.64
N HIS A 110 6.36 18.50 7.40
CA HIS A 110 7.34 18.89 6.39
C HIS A 110 8.40 17.84 6.03
N SER A 111 8.11 16.57 6.33
CA SER A 111 9.00 15.44 6.08
C SER A 111 8.27 14.34 5.32
N LEU A 112 9.05 13.50 4.64
CA LEU A 112 8.58 12.26 4.05
C LEU A 112 9.05 11.08 4.90
N PHE A 113 8.18 10.11 5.08
CA PHE A 113 8.47 8.85 5.75
C PHE A 113 8.43 7.73 4.74
N ILE A 114 9.46 6.90 4.69
CA ILE A 114 9.57 5.80 3.73
C ILE A 114 10.19 4.57 4.39
N SER A 115 9.56 3.40 4.17
CA SER A 115 10.10 2.10 4.55
C SER A 115 10.64 1.37 3.33
N THR A 116 11.69 0.57 3.51
CA THR A 116 12.49 0.06 2.39
C THR A 116 12.78 -1.43 2.50
N GLY A 117 13.15 -2.03 1.37
CA GLY A 117 13.43 -3.46 1.25
C GLY A 117 14.70 -3.95 1.95
N ASP A 118 15.49 -3.05 2.56
CA ASP A 118 16.67 -3.36 3.37
C ASP A 118 16.43 -3.23 4.89
N GLY A 119 15.16 -3.20 5.31
CA GLY A 119 14.75 -3.18 6.71
C GLY A 119 14.86 -1.82 7.38
N ASN A 120 15.01 -0.74 6.61
CA ASN A 120 15.13 0.61 7.14
C ASN A 120 13.86 1.43 6.92
N ILE A 121 13.59 2.28 7.90
CA ILE A 121 12.58 3.34 7.86
C ILE A 121 13.33 4.66 7.95
N TYR A 122 12.99 5.60 7.08
CA TYR A 122 13.62 6.91 7.01
C TYR A 122 12.58 7.99 7.23
N ARG A 123 13.00 9.05 7.92
CA ARG A 123 12.40 10.38 7.78
C ARG A 123 13.37 11.25 7.01
N ILE A 124 12.88 11.88 5.96
CA ILE A 124 13.66 12.77 5.10
C ILE A 124 12.97 14.12 5.00
N SER A 125 13.75 15.20 4.99
CA SER A 125 13.24 16.54 4.74
C SER A 125 12.59 16.57 3.35
N SER A 126 11.33 17.02 3.30
CA SER A 126 10.61 17.15 2.02
C SER A 126 11.13 18.30 1.14
N THR A 127 11.98 19.17 1.72
CA THR A 127 12.47 20.38 1.06
C THR A 127 13.75 20.12 0.27
N ASP A 128 14.69 19.39 0.85
CA ASP A 128 16.03 19.17 0.26
C ASP A 128 16.48 17.70 0.25
N GLY A 129 15.61 16.78 0.67
CA GLY A 129 15.86 15.34 0.64
C GLY A 129 16.88 14.84 1.66
N LYS A 130 17.32 15.69 2.60
CA LYS A 130 18.29 15.27 3.62
C LYS A 130 17.64 14.32 4.63
N PRO A 131 18.33 13.25 5.06
CA PRO A 131 17.83 12.38 6.11
C PRO A 131 17.81 13.11 7.45
N GLU A 132 16.68 13.04 8.13
CA GLU A 132 16.48 13.59 9.48
C GLU A 132 16.68 12.49 10.53
N TRP A 133 16.18 11.28 10.25
CA TRP A 133 16.54 10.08 11.00
C TRP A 133 16.43 8.81 10.15
N LYS A 134 17.08 7.75 10.63
CA LYS A 134 17.02 6.39 10.09
C LYS A 134 16.84 5.40 11.24
N THR A 135 15.88 4.49 11.11
CA THR A 135 15.66 3.40 12.06
C THR A 135 15.70 2.07 11.34
N HIS A 136 16.58 1.17 11.77
CA HIS A 136 16.62 -0.20 11.27
C HIS A 136 15.71 -1.08 12.12
N VAL A 137 14.69 -1.67 11.50
CA VAL A 137 13.74 -2.60 12.15
C VAL A 137 13.89 -4.03 11.65
N GLY A 138 14.78 -4.27 10.69
CA GLY A 138 14.93 -5.54 10.00
C GLY A 138 13.74 -5.88 9.11
N GLY A 139 13.77 -7.05 8.50
CA GLY A 139 12.74 -7.47 7.55
C GLY A 139 12.72 -6.62 6.27
N ILE A 140 11.63 -6.69 5.53
CA ILE A 140 11.48 -6.09 4.20
C ILE A 140 10.12 -5.41 4.09
N ALA A 141 10.08 -4.09 3.89
CA ALA A 141 8.85 -3.42 3.48
C ALA A 141 8.64 -3.70 2.00
N ASN A 142 7.58 -4.42 1.64
CA ASN A 142 7.26 -4.77 0.25
C ASN A 142 6.58 -3.62 -0.48
N MET A 143 5.26 -3.60 -0.46
CA MET A 143 4.41 -2.55 -1.03
C MET A 143 3.74 -1.71 0.06
N SER A 144 3.96 -2.03 1.34
CA SER A 144 3.36 -1.37 2.50
C SER A 144 3.78 0.08 2.62
N SER A 145 2.93 0.98 2.11
CA SER A 145 3.11 2.42 2.22
C SER A 145 2.87 2.86 3.67
N PRO A 146 3.76 3.66 4.28
CA PRO A 146 3.54 4.20 5.62
C PRO A 146 2.25 5.01 5.73
N VAL A 147 1.66 5.01 6.91
CA VAL A 147 0.58 5.93 7.29
C VAL A 147 0.97 6.72 8.54
N VAL A 148 0.61 8.00 8.60
CA VAL A 148 0.91 8.87 9.74
C VAL A 148 -0.39 9.28 10.43
N MET A 149 -0.46 9.09 11.75
CA MET A 149 -1.58 9.53 12.58
C MET A 149 -1.10 9.80 14.01
N GLY A 150 -1.54 10.90 14.61
CA GLY A 150 -1.31 11.18 16.04
C GLY A 150 0.16 11.21 16.46
N GLY A 151 1.04 11.79 15.63
CA GLY A 151 2.49 11.87 15.90
C GLY A 151 3.25 10.56 15.70
N ARG A 152 2.64 9.57 15.03
CA ARG A 152 3.24 8.26 14.77
C ARG A 152 3.23 7.93 13.29
N VAL A 153 4.27 7.24 12.84
CA VAL A 153 4.29 6.56 11.55
C VAL A 153 4.10 5.05 11.78
N TYR A 154 3.25 4.43 10.98
CA TYR A 154 2.97 3.01 11.01
C TYR A 154 3.43 2.36 9.72
N VAL A 155 4.20 1.28 9.82
CA VAL A 155 4.75 0.53 8.67
C VAL A 155 4.67 -0.95 8.92
N SER A 156 4.38 -1.73 7.90
CA SER A 156 4.41 -3.18 7.99
C SER A 156 5.63 -3.76 7.26
N MET A 157 6.21 -4.81 7.86
CA MET A 157 7.38 -5.49 7.33
C MET A 157 7.07 -6.98 7.11
N SER A 158 7.69 -7.54 6.08
CA SER A 158 7.81 -8.96 5.78
C SER A 158 9.15 -9.52 6.26
N VAL A 159 9.33 -10.84 6.15
CA VAL A 159 10.44 -11.67 6.64
C VAL A 159 10.51 -11.71 8.16
N ILE A 160 10.51 -10.54 8.80
CA ILE A 160 10.25 -10.33 10.21
C ILE A 160 8.84 -9.71 10.31
N PRO A 161 7.78 -10.54 10.22
CA PRO A 161 6.41 -10.05 10.11
C PRO A 161 6.06 -9.15 11.30
N GLY A 162 5.55 -7.96 11.01
CA GLY A 162 5.12 -7.03 12.04
C GLY A 162 4.60 -5.71 11.50
N LEU A 163 3.68 -5.12 12.24
CA LEU A 163 3.26 -3.73 12.12
C LEU A 163 4.01 -2.92 13.18
N TYR A 164 4.86 -1.99 12.77
CA TYR A 164 5.63 -1.14 13.66
C TYR A 164 4.98 0.22 13.78
N SER A 165 4.99 0.79 14.99
CA SER A 165 4.69 2.19 15.25
C SER A 165 5.95 2.89 15.72
N LEU A 166 6.34 3.96 15.02
CA LEU A 166 7.47 4.80 15.38
C LEU A 166 6.99 6.21 15.69
N ASP A 167 7.66 6.87 16.63
CA ASP A 167 7.51 8.32 16.84
C ASP A 167 8.07 9.09 15.63
N ILE A 168 7.31 10.05 15.10
CA ILE A 168 7.71 10.75 13.87
C ILE A 168 8.94 11.66 14.09
N HIS A 169 9.18 12.13 15.31
CA HIS A 169 10.25 13.08 15.58
C HIS A 169 11.60 12.38 15.79
N SER A 170 11.61 11.32 16.59
CA SER A 170 12.81 10.60 17.01
C SER A 170 13.11 9.34 16.19
N GLY A 171 12.14 8.79 15.46
CA GLY A 171 12.26 7.50 14.80
C GLY A 171 12.27 6.30 15.77
N LYS A 172 12.02 6.53 17.06
CA LYS A 172 11.99 5.46 18.07
C LYS A 172 10.79 4.56 17.85
N VAL A 173 11.03 3.24 17.78
CA VAL A 173 9.97 2.23 17.80
C VAL A 173 9.25 2.28 19.15
N ILE A 174 7.94 2.48 19.12
CA ILE A 174 7.09 2.55 20.32
C ILE A 174 6.43 1.21 20.59
N TRP A 175 5.93 0.55 19.55
CA TRP A 175 5.36 -0.79 19.67
C TRP A 175 5.50 -1.55 18.34
N LYS A 176 5.46 -2.88 18.45
CA LYS A 176 5.36 -3.84 17.33
C LYS A 176 4.12 -4.70 17.56
N GLY A 177 3.24 -4.75 16.57
CA GLY A 177 2.05 -5.60 16.54
C GLY A 177 2.22 -6.73 15.54
N GLU A 178 1.57 -7.86 15.80
CA GLU A 178 1.67 -9.06 14.97
C GLU A 178 0.27 -9.56 14.59
N ILE A 179 0.19 -10.30 13.49
CA ILE A 179 -1.00 -11.03 13.07
C ILE A 179 -0.69 -12.54 13.15
N PRO A 180 -1.41 -13.33 13.96
CA PRO A 180 -1.16 -14.75 14.15
C PRO A 180 -1.22 -15.52 12.84
N GLY A 181 -0.26 -16.42 12.65
CA GLY A 181 -0.18 -17.25 11.46
C GLY A 181 0.19 -16.49 10.19
N ALA A 182 0.51 -15.19 10.28
CA ALA A 182 0.94 -14.39 9.14
C ALA A 182 2.06 -15.08 8.39
N VAL A 183 1.90 -15.20 7.07
CA VAL A 183 2.98 -15.69 6.22
C VAL A 183 4.06 -14.63 6.20
N ASN A 184 5.30 -15.04 6.44
CA ASN A 184 6.44 -14.12 6.55
C ASN A 184 6.59 -13.22 5.31
N THR A 185 6.15 -13.63 4.13
CA THR A 185 6.24 -12.82 2.90
C THR A 185 5.03 -11.92 2.63
N GLY A 186 3.97 -11.99 3.44
CA GLY A 186 2.68 -11.34 3.16
C GLY A 186 2.44 -10.00 3.83
N MET A 187 2.92 -9.79 5.07
CA MET A 187 2.57 -8.60 5.85
C MET A 187 3.06 -7.32 5.19
N GLY A 188 4.33 -7.24 4.81
CA GLY A 188 4.92 -6.05 4.19
C GLY A 188 4.35 -5.66 2.82
N ASP A 189 3.42 -6.43 2.24
CA ASP A 189 2.73 -6.04 0.99
C ASP A 189 1.67 -4.95 1.24
N VAL A 190 1.00 -4.97 2.39
CA VAL A 190 -0.23 -4.17 2.57
C VAL A 190 0.08 -2.88 3.31
N SER A 191 -0.38 -1.75 2.76
CA SER A 191 -0.37 -0.47 3.46
C SER A 191 -1.42 -0.47 4.60
N PRO A 192 -1.04 -0.22 5.87
CA PRO A 192 -2.02 -0.07 6.95
C PRO A 192 -2.88 1.17 6.74
N ALA A 193 -4.14 1.11 7.19
CA ALA A 193 -5.03 2.27 7.28
C ALA A 193 -5.17 2.74 8.72
N ALA A 194 -5.28 4.05 8.94
CA ALA A 194 -5.38 4.62 10.27
C ALA A 194 -6.44 5.73 10.34
N ALA A 195 -7.33 5.65 11.33
CA ALA A 195 -8.33 6.67 11.65
C ALA A 195 -8.76 6.51 13.11
N ASP A 196 -9.21 7.60 13.74
CA ASP A 196 -9.79 7.60 15.10
C ASP A 196 -8.93 6.91 16.16
N GLY A 197 -7.61 7.03 16.04
CA GLY A 197 -6.67 6.40 16.97
C GLY A 197 -6.54 4.88 16.80
N ILE A 198 -7.10 4.31 15.73
CA ILE A 198 -7.06 2.88 15.38
C ILE A 198 -6.24 2.70 14.12
N VAL A 199 -5.44 1.64 14.08
CA VAL A 199 -4.68 1.21 12.89
C VAL A 199 -5.15 -0.17 12.49
N VAL A 200 -5.56 -0.32 11.24
CA VAL A 200 -6.06 -1.57 10.65
C VAL A 200 -5.05 -2.08 9.64
N MET A 201 -4.77 -3.37 9.73
CA MET A 201 -3.85 -4.09 8.87
C MET A 201 -4.45 -5.44 8.51
N ASP A 202 -4.28 -5.87 7.26
CA ASP A 202 -4.55 -7.25 6.86
C ASP A 202 -3.27 -7.96 6.41
N THR A 203 -3.31 -9.28 6.38
CA THR A 203 -2.29 -10.10 5.74
C THR A 203 -2.85 -11.47 5.43
N VAL A 204 -2.13 -12.23 4.60
CA VAL A 204 -2.39 -13.65 4.45
C VAL A 204 -1.73 -14.46 5.56
N ALA A 205 -2.46 -15.43 6.07
CA ALA A 205 -2.07 -16.27 7.18
C ALA A 205 -2.40 -17.75 6.96
N ASN A 206 -1.92 -18.60 7.86
CA ASN A 206 -2.32 -20.00 7.99
C ASN A 206 -2.22 -20.78 6.66
N ALA A 207 -1.12 -20.60 5.94
CA ALA A 207 -0.89 -21.27 4.66
C ALA A 207 -0.86 -22.80 4.85
N LYS A 208 -1.67 -23.54 4.06
CA LYS A 208 -1.69 -25.01 4.08
C LYS A 208 -2.15 -25.59 2.74
N ILE A 209 -1.82 -26.85 2.48
CA ILE A 209 -2.33 -27.59 1.33
C ILE A 209 -3.73 -28.14 1.67
N VAL A 210 -4.71 -27.91 0.80
CA VAL A 210 -6.06 -28.51 0.86
C VAL A 210 -6.34 -29.10 -0.52
N ASP A 211 -6.68 -30.39 -0.57
CA ASP A 211 -6.94 -31.13 -1.82
C ASP A 211 -5.84 -30.95 -2.88
N GLY A 212 -4.58 -31.03 -2.44
CA GLY A 212 -3.40 -30.88 -3.30
C GLY A 212 -3.11 -29.44 -3.75
N LYS A 213 -3.89 -28.45 -3.32
CA LYS A 213 -3.73 -27.04 -3.71
C LYS A 213 -3.26 -26.18 -2.54
N PRO A 214 -2.30 -25.26 -2.74
CA PRO A 214 -1.93 -24.30 -1.71
C PRO A 214 -3.06 -23.31 -1.43
N THR A 215 -3.43 -23.17 -0.17
CA THR A 215 -4.48 -22.26 0.32
C THR A 215 -3.96 -21.40 1.46
N MET A 216 -4.63 -20.27 1.72
CA MET A 216 -4.33 -19.37 2.82
C MET A 216 -5.59 -18.63 3.25
N GLU A 217 -5.55 -18.04 4.43
CA GLU A 217 -6.61 -17.19 4.98
C GLU A 217 -6.22 -15.73 4.88
N THR A 218 -7.19 -14.82 4.74
CA THR A 218 -6.97 -13.39 4.96
C THR A 218 -7.38 -13.04 6.38
N ILE A 219 -6.45 -12.51 7.17
CA ILE A 219 -6.71 -12.05 8.53
C ILE A 219 -6.60 -10.53 8.56
N VAL A 220 -7.64 -9.86 9.07
CA VAL A 220 -7.66 -8.42 9.33
C VAL A 220 -7.59 -8.21 10.84
N ARG A 221 -6.83 -7.22 11.27
CA ARG A 221 -6.66 -6.90 12.68
C ARG A 221 -6.61 -5.39 12.88
N ALA A 222 -7.32 -4.93 13.91
CA ALA A 222 -7.21 -3.56 14.40
C ALA A 222 -6.38 -3.48 15.68
N PHE A 223 -5.61 -2.41 15.76
CA PHE A 223 -4.75 -2.09 16.88
C PHE A 223 -5.08 -0.68 17.38
N ASN A 224 -5.02 -0.48 18.69
CA ASN A 224 -4.95 0.86 19.26
C ASN A 224 -3.65 1.51 18.78
N GLY A 225 -3.76 2.62 18.05
CA GLY A 225 -2.64 3.30 17.43
C GLY A 225 -1.59 3.81 18.43
N LYS A 226 -1.97 4.10 19.68
CA LYS A 226 -1.05 4.58 20.71
C LYS A 226 -0.30 3.44 21.39
N THR A 227 -0.99 2.36 21.73
CA THR A 227 -0.43 1.30 22.61
C THR A 227 -0.04 0.02 21.85
N GLY A 228 -0.54 -0.18 20.63
CA GLY A 228 -0.40 -1.44 19.90
C GLY A 228 -1.30 -2.56 20.44
N GLN A 229 -2.18 -2.26 21.40
CA GLN A 229 -3.14 -3.24 21.92
C GLN A 229 -4.08 -3.68 20.80
N VAL A 230 -4.24 -5.00 20.63
CA VAL A 230 -5.21 -5.56 19.69
C VAL A 230 -6.62 -5.23 20.17
N LEU A 231 -7.43 -4.63 19.29
CA LEU A 231 -8.83 -4.31 19.56
C LEU A 231 -9.74 -5.44 19.12
N TRP A 232 -9.52 -5.95 17.90
CA TRP A 232 -10.25 -7.08 17.35
C TRP A 232 -9.44 -7.76 16.24
N THR A 233 -9.83 -8.98 15.86
CA THR A 233 -9.23 -9.74 14.76
C THR A 233 -10.32 -10.55 14.07
N ASP A 234 -10.36 -10.48 12.74
CA ASP A 234 -11.32 -11.19 11.91
C ASP A 234 -10.62 -12.04 10.85
N ASN A 235 -11.23 -13.16 10.51
CA ASN A 235 -10.81 -14.04 9.43
C ASN A 235 -11.79 -13.91 8.28
N LEU A 236 -11.35 -13.31 7.16
CA LEU A 236 -12.19 -13.09 5.98
C LEU A 236 -12.37 -14.35 5.12
N GLY A 237 -11.83 -15.47 5.57
CA GLY A 237 -12.01 -16.77 4.93
C GLY A 237 -10.76 -17.28 4.24
N ARG A 238 -10.86 -18.52 3.78
CA ARG A 238 -9.79 -19.28 3.14
C ARG A 238 -10.04 -19.38 1.64
N GLY A 239 -8.98 -19.19 0.86
CA GLY A 239 -9.01 -19.35 -0.58
C GLY A 239 -7.72 -19.92 -1.15
N PRO A 240 -7.68 -20.18 -2.47
CA PRO A 240 -6.46 -20.63 -3.14
C PRO A 240 -5.36 -19.56 -3.07
N LYS A 241 -4.11 -20.00 -3.09
CA LYS A 241 -2.96 -19.11 -3.27
C LYS A 241 -3.05 -18.44 -4.64
N ILE A 242 -3.06 -17.10 -4.64
CA ILE A 242 -3.03 -16.28 -5.86
C ILE A 242 -1.61 -15.75 -6.18
N PRO A 243 -1.34 -15.27 -7.40
CA PRO A 243 -0.08 -14.62 -7.75
C PRO A 243 0.10 -13.23 -7.10
N ALA A 244 1.33 -12.93 -6.65
CA ALA A 244 1.75 -11.67 -6.02
C ALA A 244 0.78 -11.15 -4.93
N PHE A 245 0.95 -9.92 -4.43
CA PHE A 245 0.10 -9.15 -3.51
C PHE A 245 -1.21 -9.85 -3.10
N LYS A 246 -1.27 -10.43 -1.89
CA LYS A 246 -2.36 -11.35 -1.47
C LYS A 246 -3.27 -10.79 -0.37
N GLY A 247 -2.89 -9.68 0.26
CA GLY A 247 -3.77 -8.92 1.15
C GLY A 247 -4.57 -7.88 0.37
N GLY A 248 -5.60 -7.32 1.01
CA GLY A 248 -6.40 -6.24 0.45
C GLY A 248 -6.14 -4.94 1.21
N VAL A 249 -5.82 -3.87 0.48
CA VAL A 249 -5.55 -2.57 1.12
C VAL A 249 -6.85 -2.07 1.79
N PRO A 250 -6.87 -1.88 3.13
CA PRO A 250 -8.05 -1.41 3.82
C PRO A 250 -8.30 0.08 3.58
N MET A 251 -9.57 0.49 3.51
CA MET A 251 -10.01 1.88 3.58
C MET A 251 -10.87 2.07 4.83
N ILE A 252 -10.69 3.18 5.53
CA ILE A 252 -11.51 3.54 6.69
C ILE A 252 -12.32 4.80 6.36
N HIS A 253 -13.64 4.72 6.53
CA HIS A 253 -14.54 5.86 6.38
C HIS A 253 -15.78 5.70 7.27
N ASP A 254 -16.19 6.77 7.95
CA ASP A 254 -17.38 6.81 8.80
C ASP A 254 -17.52 5.59 9.76
N ASN A 255 -16.48 5.32 10.55
CA ASN A 255 -16.38 4.17 11.48
C ASN A 255 -16.46 2.79 10.82
N MET A 256 -16.26 2.67 9.51
CA MET A 256 -16.26 1.40 8.79
C MET A 256 -14.91 1.15 8.12
N VAL A 257 -14.41 -0.07 8.26
CA VAL A 257 -13.32 -0.62 7.47
C VAL A 257 -13.93 -1.31 6.25
N TYR A 258 -13.52 -0.92 5.06
CA TYR A 258 -13.82 -1.62 3.81
C TYR A 258 -12.54 -2.24 3.28
N VAL A 259 -12.51 -3.56 3.16
CA VAL A 259 -11.30 -4.31 2.84
C VAL A 259 -11.61 -5.48 1.93
N GLY A 260 -10.78 -5.68 0.91
CA GLY A 260 -10.87 -6.82 0.01
C GLY A 260 -10.11 -8.04 0.54
N SER A 261 -10.48 -9.23 0.07
CA SER A 261 -9.69 -10.44 0.22
C SER A 261 -9.37 -11.01 -1.16
N PRO A 262 -8.13 -10.84 -1.65
CA PRO A 262 -7.70 -11.41 -2.92
C PRO A 262 -7.85 -12.93 -3.04
N VAL A 263 -7.79 -13.63 -1.91
CA VAL A 263 -7.86 -15.10 -1.88
C VAL A 263 -9.28 -15.62 -1.97
N THR A 264 -10.26 -14.90 -1.40
CA THR A 264 -11.68 -15.26 -1.54
C THR A 264 -12.39 -14.51 -2.67
N SER A 265 -11.78 -13.45 -3.20
CA SER A 265 -12.36 -12.51 -4.18
C SER A 265 -13.62 -11.81 -3.70
N ASP A 266 -13.62 -11.42 -2.42
CA ASP A 266 -14.71 -10.71 -1.76
C ASP A 266 -14.24 -9.34 -1.24
N TYR A 267 -15.18 -8.43 -0.98
CA TYR A 267 -14.98 -7.26 -0.11
C TYR A 267 -15.86 -7.37 1.12
N THR A 268 -15.34 -6.92 2.26
CA THR A 268 -16.05 -6.95 3.54
C THR A 268 -16.08 -5.56 4.15
N ALA A 269 -17.22 -5.21 4.74
CA ALA A 269 -17.36 -4.04 5.58
C ALA A 269 -17.41 -4.46 7.05
N ILE A 270 -16.54 -3.89 7.87
CA ILE A 270 -16.34 -4.22 9.27
C ILE A 270 -16.44 -2.95 10.11
N ASP A 271 -17.16 -3.01 11.23
CA ASP A 271 -17.17 -1.92 12.21
C ASP A 271 -15.75 -1.66 12.73
N LEU A 272 -15.27 -0.42 12.61
CA LEU A 272 -13.90 -0.04 12.98
C LEU A 272 -13.62 -0.29 14.47
N HIS A 273 -14.61 -0.10 15.34
CA HIS A 273 -14.42 -0.17 16.78
C HIS A 273 -14.70 -1.55 17.34
N THR A 274 -15.73 -2.23 16.83
CA THR A 274 -16.17 -3.51 17.39
C THR A 274 -15.67 -4.75 16.63
N GLY A 275 -15.14 -4.59 15.42
CA GLY A 275 -14.80 -5.73 14.54
C GLY A 275 -16.02 -6.45 13.99
N GLN A 276 -17.23 -5.90 14.14
CA GLN A 276 -18.44 -6.57 13.65
C GLN A 276 -18.50 -6.47 12.13
N VAL A 277 -18.40 -7.61 11.45
CA VAL A 277 -18.70 -7.73 10.02
C VAL A 277 -20.17 -7.36 9.77
N LYS A 278 -20.40 -6.34 8.92
CA LYS A 278 -21.75 -5.88 8.54
C LYS A 278 -22.25 -6.59 7.29
N TRP A 279 -21.37 -6.76 6.31
CA TRP A 279 -21.66 -7.48 5.07
C TRP A 279 -20.38 -7.93 4.38
N THR A 280 -20.51 -8.94 3.53
CA THR A 280 -19.50 -9.40 2.60
C THR A 280 -20.11 -9.46 1.21
N TRP A 281 -19.44 -8.87 0.23
CA TRP A 281 -19.85 -8.82 -1.17
C TRP A 281 -18.87 -9.62 -2.03
N LYS A 282 -19.41 -10.58 -2.79
CA LYS A 282 -18.63 -11.38 -3.74
C LYS A 282 -18.45 -10.62 -5.05
N VAL A 283 -17.22 -10.51 -5.52
CA VAL A 283 -16.94 -9.84 -6.80
C VAL A 283 -17.47 -10.70 -7.96
N PRO A 284 -18.36 -10.17 -8.82
CA PRO A 284 -18.96 -10.95 -9.91
C PRO A 284 -17.95 -11.44 -10.95
N ASN A 285 -16.96 -10.61 -11.30
CA ASN A 285 -15.93 -10.95 -12.28
C ASN A 285 -14.54 -10.67 -11.69
N PRO A 286 -13.97 -11.63 -10.93
CA PRO A 286 -12.71 -11.42 -10.24
C PRO A 286 -11.47 -11.51 -11.15
N GLY A 287 -11.62 -12.07 -12.35
CA GLY A 287 -10.53 -12.38 -13.25
C GLY A 287 -9.58 -13.48 -12.72
N PRO A 288 -8.59 -13.90 -13.53
CA PRO A 288 -7.74 -15.06 -13.23
C PRO A 288 -6.74 -14.82 -12.08
N ALA A 289 -6.47 -13.56 -11.75
CA ALA A 289 -5.55 -13.22 -10.66
C ALA A 289 -6.25 -13.05 -9.30
N GLY A 290 -7.57 -13.22 -9.22
CA GLY A 290 -8.37 -12.85 -8.05
C GLY A 290 -8.61 -11.33 -7.93
N ALA A 291 -9.64 -10.96 -7.16
CA ALA A 291 -10.07 -9.58 -6.94
C ALA A 291 -10.02 -9.18 -5.47
N GLY A 292 -9.98 -7.88 -5.16
CA GLY A 292 -9.93 -7.40 -3.76
C GLY A 292 -8.56 -6.90 -3.27
N ARG A 293 -7.63 -6.56 -4.17
CA ARG A 293 -6.30 -6.05 -3.79
C ARG A 293 -6.33 -4.55 -3.48
N GLY A 294 -6.90 -3.76 -4.38
CA GLY A 294 -7.06 -2.32 -4.19
C GLY A 294 -8.12 -2.00 -3.13
N ALA A 295 -7.96 -0.83 -2.52
CA ALA A 295 -8.92 -0.28 -1.58
C ALA A 295 -10.15 0.30 -2.32
N PRO A 296 -11.37 0.15 -1.76
CA PRO A 296 -12.54 0.88 -2.23
C PRO A 296 -12.38 2.39 -2.03
N THR A 297 -13.10 3.18 -2.82
CA THR A 297 -13.26 4.62 -2.59
C THR A 297 -14.71 4.94 -2.25
N TYR A 298 -14.94 5.47 -1.06
CA TYR A 298 -16.25 6.00 -0.69
C TYR A 298 -16.42 7.42 -1.24
N TYR A 299 -17.50 7.66 -1.97
CA TYR A 299 -17.85 8.98 -2.47
C TYR A 299 -19.36 9.15 -2.52
N GLN A 300 -19.88 10.20 -1.87
CA GLN A 300 -21.30 10.59 -1.89
C GLN A 300 -22.27 9.42 -1.63
N GLY A 301 -21.99 8.60 -0.61
CA GLY A 301 -22.88 7.49 -0.22
C GLY A 301 -22.74 6.22 -1.05
N THR A 302 -21.71 6.13 -1.90
CA THR A 302 -21.44 4.96 -2.75
C THR A 302 -20.00 4.50 -2.59
N LEU A 303 -19.76 3.19 -2.56
CA LEU A 303 -18.42 2.61 -2.69
C LEU A 303 -18.12 2.35 -4.15
N TYR A 304 -17.01 2.88 -4.64
CA TYR A 304 -16.47 2.58 -5.96
C TYR A 304 -15.27 1.66 -5.82
N ILE A 305 -15.30 0.55 -6.55
CA ILE A 305 -14.31 -0.52 -6.45
C ILE A 305 -13.80 -0.85 -7.85
N SER A 306 -12.51 -0.64 -8.11
CA SER A 306 -11.83 -1.07 -9.33
C SER A 306 -11.14 -2.40 -9.09
N THR A 307 -11.66 -3.47 -9.69
CA THR A 307 -11.09 -4.82 -9.48
C THR A 307 -11.41 -5.76 -10.64
N GLY A 308 -10.54 -6.75 -10.88
CA GLY A 308 -10.59 -7.49 -12.13
C GLY A 308 -10.45 -6.53 -13.33
N PRO A 309 -11.26 -6.68 -14.38
CA PRO A 309 -11.33 -5.76 -15.52
C PRO A 309 -12.43 -4.68 -15.39
N ASP A 310 -13.08 -4.57 -14.22
CA ASP A 310 -14.33 -3.84 -14.05
C ASP A 310 -14.27 -2.82 -12.91
N ILE A 311 -15.15 -1.82 -12.97
CA ILE A 311 -15.47 -0.91 -11.87
C ILE A 311 -16.86 -1.24 -11.36
N TYR A 312 -17.03 -1.27 -10.04
CA TYR A 312 -18.29 -1.55 -9.38
C TYR A 312 -18.69 -0.38 -8.49
N ALA A 313 -19.97 -0.01 -8.53
CA ALA A 313 -20.61 0.85 -7.54
C ALA A 313 -21.41 -0.05 -6.58
N VAL A 314 -21.07 -0.01 -5.30
CA VAL A 314 -21.64 -0.87 -4.25
C VAL A 314 -22.24 0.00 -3.16
N ASN A 315 -23.40 -0.39 -2.64
CA ASN A 315 -24.05 0.30 -1.54
C ASN A 315 -23.29 0.03 -0.22
N PRO A 316 -22.74 1.06 0.44
CA PRO A 316 -21.93 0.89 1.65
C PRO A 316 -22.70 0.32 2.84
N LYS A 317 -24.04 0.45 2.87
CA LYS A 317 -24.85 0.01 4.01
C LYS A 317 -25.10 -1.49 4.04
N ASN A 318 -25.17 -2.13 2.87
CA ASN A 318 -25.59 -3.54 2.75
C ASN A 318 -24.76 -4.36 1.76
N GLY A 319 -23.77 -3.78 1.08
CA GLY A 319 -22.92 -4.48 0.12
C GLY A 319 -23.62 -4.83 -1.19
N HIS A 320 -24.83 -4.33 -1.45
CA HIS A 320 -25.53 -4.62 -2.68
C HIS A 320 -24.89 -3.87 -3.86
N LEU A 321 -24.70 -4.60 -4.96
CA LEU A 321 -24.26 -4.02 -6.22
C LEU A 321 -25.31 -3.03 -6.74
N ILE A 322 -24.90 -1.80 -7.03
CA ILE A 322 -25.72 -0.76 -7.65
C ILE A 322 -25.50 -0.77 -9.16
N HIS A 323 -24.25 -0.80 -9.59
CA HIS A 323 -23.87 -0.75 -11.00
C HIS A 323 -22.48 -1.34 -11.24
N SER A 324 -22.21 -1.75 -12.47
CA SER A 324 -20.90 -2.20 -12.92
C SER A 324 -20.58 -1.63 -14.30
N TYR A 325 -19.32 -1.28 -14.53
CA TYR A 325 -18.82 -0.78 -15.81
C TYR A 325 -17.56 -1.55 -16.23
N HIS A 326 -17.57 -2.10 -17.44
CA HIS A 326 -16.43 -2.83 -18.00
C HIS A 326 -15.41 -1.87 -18.60
N VAL A 327 -14.16 -1.97 -18.14
CA VAL A 327 -13.04 -1.17 -18.67
C VAL A 327 -12.10 -2.04 -19.50
N GLY A 328 -11.86 -3.27 -19.06
CA GLY A 328 -10.83 -4.15 -19.61
C GLY A 328 -9.50 -4.03 -18.86
N GLY A 329 -8.50 -4.79 -19.30
CA GLY A 329 -7.20 -4.84 -18.61
C GLY A 329 -7.30 -5.44 -17.20
N ARG A 330 -6.52 -4.90 -16.26
CA ARG A 330 -6.47 -5.35 -14.87
C ARG A 330 -6.11 -4.20 -13.95
N PHE A 331 -6.91 -3.96 -12.91
CA PHE A 331 -6.64 -2.89 -11.93
C PHE A 331 -5.58 -3.22 -10.87
N GLY A 332 -5.49 -4.48 -10.44
CA GLY A 332 -4.53 -4.85 -9.40
C GLY A 332 -4.79 -4.09 -8.08
N ILE A 333 -3.83 -3.27 -7.64
CA ILE A 333 -3.86 -2.48 -6.40
C ILE A 333 -4.35 -1.03 -6.61
N VAL A 334 -4.80 -0.67 -7.81
CA VAL A 334 -5.27 0.69 -8.13
C VAL A 334 -6.63 0.95 -7.50
N ASN A 335 -6.78 2.15 -6.90
CA ASN A 335 -8.00 2.62 -6.27
C ASN A 335 -8.62 3.74 -7.11
N PRO A 336 -9.96 3.87 -7.21
CA PRO A 336 -10.59 4.94 -7.98
C PRO A 336 -10.33 6.32 -7.38
N THR A 337 -9.81 7.28 -8.15
CA THR A 337 -9.66 8.67 -7.67
C THR A 337 -10.79 9.55 -8.19
N ILE A 338 -11.72 9.94 -7.32
CA ILE A 338 -12.93 10.68 -7.70
C ILE A 338 -12.83 12.15 -7.26
N VAL A 339 -13.00 13.07 -8.21
CA VAL A 339 -13.01 14.52 -7.95
C VAL A 339 -14.22 15.15 -8.65
N GLY A 340 -15.19 15.60 -7.86
CA GLY A 340 -16.47 16.09 -8.39
C GLY A 340 -17.20 14.97 -9.15
N GLY A 341 -17.54 15.22 -10.41
CA GLY A 341 -18.20 14.24 -11.27
C GLY A 341 -17.28 13.36 -12.12
N THR A 342 -15.96 13.34 -11.86
CA THR A 342 -14.98 12.62 -12.69
C THR A 342 -14.20 11.61 -11.86
N MET A 343 -14.19 10.36 -12.33
CA MET A 343 -13.34 9.27 -11.82
C MET A 343 -12.09 9.16 -12.69
N ASN A 344 -10.92 9.15 -12.05
CA ASN A 344 -9.61 8.98 -12.68
C ASN A 344 -9.05 7.63 -12.25
N LEU A 345 -8.53 6.88 -13.22
CA LEU A 345 -8.03 5.51 -13.10
C LEU A 345 -6.72 5.39 -13.87
#